data_AF-A0A8U0M573-F1
#
_entry.id   AF-A0A8U0M573-F1
#
_cell.length_a   1.000
_cell.length_b   1.000
_cell.length_c   1.000
_cell.angle_alpha   90.00
_cell.angle_beta   90.00
_cell.angle_gamma   90.00
#
_symmetry.space_group_name_H-M   'P 1'
#
loop_
_entity.id
_entity.type
_entity.pdbx_description
1 polymer ?
#
loop_
_entity_poly.entity_id
_entity_poly.type
_entity_poly.pdbx_seq_one_letter_code
_entity_poly.pdbx_strand_id
1 'polypeptide(L)'
;MKSIYFALLFFVSLSTATFAQTKPKSVEDEKFVFLNNGATVGMIVKAVLKADKQRLKLTDQQMLPARDVIIDATVKYNEGVKKLKAAKSMTQQKLRTLAVAVEDEKVRNYKAILTPAQYTTLVTLHKKVYPESKV
;
A
#
# COMPACT_ATOMS: atom_id res chain seq x y z
N MET A 1 15.50 62.91 25.01
CA MET A 1 14.30 62.30 24.39
C MET A 1 14.70 61.68 23.06
N LYS A 2 14.11 60.54 22.67
CA LYS A 2 14.35 59.73 21.44
C LYS A 2 15.29 58.52 21.56
N SER A 3 15.05 57.63 22.53
CA SER A 3 15.68 56.28 22.50
C SER A 3 14.76 55.16 23.01
N ILE A 4 13.44 55.27 22.81
CA ILE A 4 12.46 54.28 23.32
C ILE A 4 11.86 53.42 22.17
N TYR A 5 12.25 53.66 20.91
CA TYR A 5 11.63 52.97 19.77
C TYR A 5 12.25 51.62 19.39
N PHE A 6 13.38 51.22 19.98
CA PHE A 6 14.05 49.98 19.60
C PHE A 6 13.65 48.73 20.39
N ALA A 7 12.93 48.88 21.52
CA ALA A 7 12.55 47.74 22.35
C ALA A 7 11.22 47.08 21.93
N LEU A 8 10.40 47.75 21.10
CA LEU A 8 9.07 47.25 20.73
C LEU A 8 9.05 46.37 19.47
N LEU A 9 10.15 46.29 18.73
CA LEU A 9 10.26 45.43 17.54
C LEU A 9 10.72 44.00 17.85
N PHE A 10 11.13 43.71 19.10
CA PHE A 10 11.60 42.37 19.48
C PHE A 10 10.47 41.44 19.94
N PHE A 11 9.24 41.94 20.11
CA PHE A 11 8.12 41.17 20.68
C PHE A 11 7.10 40.62 19.68
N VAL A 12 7.29 40.80 18.37
CA VAL A 12 6.31 40.37 17.34
C VAL A 12 6.86 39.31 16.37
N SER A 13 8.12 38.86 16.52
CA SER A 13 8.68 37.81 15.65
C SER A 13 8.56 36.38 16.21
N LEU A 14 7.99 36.18 17.40
CA LEU A 14 7.92 34.87 18.07
C LEU A 14 6.53 34.21 18.04
N SER A 15 5.61 34.68 17.21
CA SER A 15 4.26 34.14 17.09
C SER A 15 3.99 33.63 15.67
N THR A 16 4.76 32.62 15.23
CA THR A 16 4.31 31.59 14.26
C THR A 16 5.37 30.49 14.13
N ALA A 17 5.78 29.90 15.25
CA ALA A 17 6.14 28.47 15.22
C ALA A 17 4.85 27.70 14.97
N THR A 18 4.37 27.77 13.72
CA THR A 18 3.35 26.88 13.22
C THR A 18 3.98 25.49 13.30
N PHE A 19 3.60 24.75 14.34
CA PHE A 19 3.61 23.30 14.26
C PHE A 19 2.69 22.97 13.09
N ALA A 20 3.24 22.95 11.88
CA ALA A 20 2.67 22.25 10.77
C ALA A 20 2.61 20.80 11.25
N GLN A 21 1.46 20.43 11.82
CA GLN A 21 1.13 19.08 12.19
C GLN A 21 1.11 18.32 10.87
N THR A 22 2.27 17.82 10.47
CA THR A 22 2.42 16.92 9.34
C THR A 22 1.54 15.74 9.67
N LYS A 23 0.31 15.74 9.12
CA LYS A 23 -0.54 14.55 9.17
C LYS A 23 0.35 13.39 8.74
N PRO A 24 0.49 12.33 9.54
CA PRO A 24 1.27 11.18 9.13
C PRO A 24 0.72 10.77 7.77
N LYS A 25 1.59 10.81 6.75
CA LYS A 25 1.18 10.56 5.37
C LYS A 25 0.56 9.17 5.34
N SER A 26 -0.70 9.08 4.91
CA SER A 26 -1.37 7.78 4.83
C SER A 26 -0.57 6.88 3.90
N VAL A 27 -0.41 5.60 4.28
CA VAL A 27 0.28 4.61 3.46
C VAL A 27 -0.35 4.51 2.06
N GLU A 28 -1.66 4.76 1.95
CA GLU A 28 -2.37 4.80 0.68
C GLU A 28 -1.98 5.98 -0.24
N ASP A 29 -1.44 7.05 0.31
CA ASP A 29 -0.94 8.22 -0.43
C ASP A 29 0.50 8.00 -0.94
N GLU A 30 1.14 6.89 -0.58
CA GLU A 30 2.47 6.56 -1.07
C GLU A 30 2.45 6.20 -2.56
N LYS A 31 3.40 6.74 -3.32
CA LYS A 31 3.59 6.37 -4.73
C LYS A 31 4.15 4.96 -4.82
N PHE A 32 3.60 4.19 -5.75
CA PHE A 32 4.09 2.86 -6.05
C PHE A 32 5.36 2.95 -6.90
N VAL A 33 6.47 2.45 -6.37
CA VAL A 33 7.82 2.66 -6.90
C VAL A 33 8.04 1.95 -8.23
N PHE A 34 7.27 0.90 -8.52
CA PHE A 34 7.36 0.19 -9.78
C PHE A 34 6.64 0.90 -10.94
N LEU A 35 5.70 1.81 -10.64
CA LEU A 35 4.83 2.41 -11.65
C LEU A 35 5.27 3.83 -11.99
N ASN A 36 5.70 4.03 -13.24
CA ASN A 36 6.19 5.33 -13.73
C ASN A 36 5.08 6.38 -13.90
N ASN A 37 3.81 6.00 -13.78
CA ASN A 37 2.65 6.88 -13.97
C ASN A 37 2.19 7.59 -12.69
N GLY A 38 2.90 7.40 -11.57
CA GLY A 38 2.55 8.06 -10.30
C GLY A 38 1.36 7.44 -9.54
N ALA A 39 0.94 6.22 -9.89
CA ALA A 39 -0.09 5.50 -9.15
C ALA A 39 0.27 5.37 -7.66
N THR A 40 -0.70 5.59 -6.78
CA THR A 40 -0.51 5.40 -5.33
C THR A 40 -0.92 4.01 -4.88
N VAL A 41 -0.47 3.60 -3.70
CA VAL A 41 -0.91 2.37 -3.03
C VAL A 41 -2.44 2.32 -2.97
N GLY A 42 -3.11 3.41 -2.58
CA GLY A 42 -4.57 3.49 -2.51
C GLY A 42 -5.26 3.26 -3.87
N MET A 43 -4.68 3.74 -4.96
CA MET A 43 -5.21 3.47 -6.31
C MET A 43 -5.14 1.99 -6.67
N ILE A 44 -4.03 1.33 -6.34
CA ILE A 44 -3.85 -0.11 -6.57
C ILE A 44 -4.81 -0.91 -5.70
N VAL A 45 -4.89 -0.59 -4.40
CA VAL A 45 -5.80 -1.23 -3.45
C VAL A 45 -7.24 -1.14 -3.95
N LYS A 46 -7.68 0.05 -4.37
CA LYS A 46 -9.03 0.27 -4.90
C LYS A 46 -9.31 -0.56 -6.16
N ALA A 47 -8.34 -0.65 -7.07
CA ALA A 47 -8.49 -1.42 -8.31
C ALA A 47 -8.57 -2.93 -8.03
N VAL A 48 -7.69 -3.44 -7.18
CA VAL A 48 -7.67 -4.86 -6.77
C VAL A 48 -8.94 -5.21 -6.01
N LEU A 49 -9.34 -4.40 -5.02
CA LEU A 49 -10.56 -4.63 -4.24
C LEU A 49 -11.82 -4.64 -5.11
N LYS A 50 -11.89 -3.75 -6.12
CA LYS A 50 -12.98 -3.76 -7.10
C LYS A 50 -13.00 -5.06 -7.92
N ALA A 51 -11.84 -5.52 -8.39
CA ALA A 51 -11.73 -6.77 -9.15
C ALA A 51 -12.11 -7.98 -8.30
N ASP A 52 -11.64 -8.04 -7.05
CA ASP A 52 -11.93 -9.14 -6.14
C ASP A 52 -13.38 -9.16 -5.71
N LYS A 53 -14.02 -8.00 -5.48
CA LYS A 53 -15.47 -7.91 -5.25
C LYS A 53 -16.26 -8.59 -6.36
N GLN A 54 -15.90 -8.33 -7.61
CA GLN A 54 -16.57 -8.91 -8.77
C GLN A 54 -16.29 -10.40 -8.93
N ARG A 55 -15.02 -10.81 -8.82
CA ARG A 55 -14.58 -12.20 -9.08
C ARG A 55 -15.02 -13.16 -7.98
N LEU A 56 -14.94 -12.73 -6.74
CA LEU A 56 -15.24 -13.54 -5.56
C LEU A 56 -16.64 -13.26 -5.01
N LYS A 57 -17.39 -12.32 -5.59
CA LYS A 57 -18.71 -11.89 -5.11
C LYS A 57 -18.66 -11.53 -3.62
N LEU A 58 -17.69 -10.69 -3.23
CA LEU A 58 -17.50 -10.30 -1.83
C LEU A 58 -18.71 -9.53 -1.32
N THR A 59 -19.16 -9.86 -0.12
CA THR A 59 -20.17 -9.06 0.60
C THR A 59 -19.53 -7.77 1.10
N ASP A 60 -20.34 -6.74 1.39
CA ASP A 60 -19.82 -5.48 1.92
C ASP A 60 -19.13 -5.66 3.29
N GLN A 61 -19.52 -6.67 4.07
CA GLN A 61 -18.84 -7.04 5.32
C GLN A 61 -17.45 -7.62 5.07
N GLN A 62 -17.27 -8.39 3.99
CA GLN A 62 -15.97 -8.97 3.61
C GLN A 62 -15.02 -7.92 3.02
N MET A 63 -15.54 -6.82 2.48
CA MET A 63 -14.75 -5.79 1.79
C MET A 63 -13.75 -5.07 2.70
N LEU A 64 -14.12 -4.79 3.95
CA LEU A 64 -13.23 -4.11 4.90
C LEU A 64 -11.98 -4.93 5.24
N PRO A 65 -12.09 -6.18 5.76
CA PRO A 65 -10.90 -6.98 6.02
C PRO A 65 -10.16 -7.37 4.74
N ALA A 66 -10.84 -7.52 3.59
CA ALA A 66 -10.18 -7.76 2.31
C ALA A 66 -9.30 -6.57 1.89
N ARG A 67 -9.76 -5.33 2.12
CA ARG A 67 -8.98 -4.13 1.85
C ARG A 67 -7.66 -4.14 2.62
N ASP A 68 -7.69 -4.50 3.89
CA ASP A 68 -6.48 -4.50 4.73
C ASP A 68 -5.47 -5.56 4.26
N VAL A 69 -5.94 -6.73 3.87
CA VAL A 69 -5.11 -7.77 3.23
C VAL A 69 -4.48 -7.27 1.93
N ILE A 70 -5.23 -6.54 1.10
CA ILE A 70 -4.71 -5.96 -0.14
C ILE A 70 -3.69 -4.84 0.14
N ILE A 71 -3.94 -3.99 1.14
CA ILE A 71 -3.00 -2.93 1.53
C ILE A 71 -1.67 -3.55 1.94
N ASP A 72 -1.70 -4.52 2.85
CA ASP A 72 -0.49 -5.20 3.33
C ASP A 72 0.29 -5.82 2.18
N ALA A 73 -0.38 -6.57 1.29
CA ALA A 73 0.25 -7.15 0.11
C ALA A 73 0.86 -6.08 -0.83
N THR A 74 0.12 -5.00 -1.09
CA THR A 74 0.56 -3.90 -1.97
C THR A 74 1.81 -3.21 -1.41
N VAL A 75 1.81 -2.94 -0.10
CA VAL A 75 2.94 -2.32 0.61
C VAL A 75 4.14 -3.25 0.61
N LYS A 76 3.97 -4.52 0.98
CA LYS A 76 5.06 -5.53 0.99
C LYS A 76 5.71 -5.67 -0.37
N TYR A 77 4.93 -5.73 -1.45
CA TYR A 77 5.48 -5.76 -2.80
C TYR A 77 6.24 -4.47 -3.13
N ASN A 78 5.66 -3.30 -2.85
CA ASN A 78 6.30 -2.00 -3.11
C ASN A 78 7.64 -1.88 -2.37
N GLU A 79 7.68 -2.27 -1.10
CA GLU A 79 8.90 -2.31 -0.29
C GLU A 79 9.92 -3.33 -0.80
N GLY A 80 9.47 -4.51 -1.22
CA GLY A 80 10.33 -5.50 -1.86
C GLY A 80 10.98 -4.95 -3.14
N VAL A 81 10.23 -4.25 -3.97
CA VAL A 81 10.76 -3.58 -5.17
C VAL A 81 11.76 -2.48 -4.79
N LYS A 82 11.47 -1.65 -3.77
CA LYS A 82 12.41 -0.65 -3.25
C LYS A 82 13.75 -1.31 -2.86
N LYS A 83 13.71 -2.42 -2.12
CA LYS A 83 14.90 -3.19 -1.71
C LYS A 83 15.67 -3.75 -2.91
N LEU A 84 14.98 -4.34 -3.89
CA LEU A 84 15.61 -4.88 -5.10
C LEU A 84 16.29 -3.78 -5.93
N LYS A 85 15.67 -2.61 -6.05
CA LYS A 85 16.24 -1.42 -6.71
C LYS A 85 17.47 -0.91 -5.97
N ALA A 86 17.38 -0.75 -4.64
CA ALA A 86 18.49 -0.30 -3.80
C ALA A 86 19.70 -1.25 -3.89
N ALA A 87 19.44 -2.56 -3.94
CA ALA A 87 20.46 -3.58 -4.09
C ALA A 87 21.01 -3.72 -5.54
N LYS A 88 20.60 -2.87 -6.50
CA LYS A 88 20.93 -2.97 -7.93
C LYS A 88 20.70 -4.37 -8.51
N SER A 89 19.71 -5.10 -7.97
CA SER A 89 19.50 -6.52 -8.28
C SER A 89 18.11 -6.79 -8.84
N MET A 90 17.45 -5.76 -9.38
CA MET A 90 16.12 -5.86 -9.95
C MET A 90 16.16 -6.57 -11.31
N THR A 91 15.83 -7.86 -11.31
CA THR A 91 15.60 -8.68 -12.51
C THR A 91 14.15 -9.13 -12.58
N GLN A 92 13.68 -9.49 -13.77
CA GLN A 92 12.30 -10.01 -13.94
C GLN A 92 12.06 -11.26 -13.11
N GLN A 93 13.05 -12.15 -13.01
CA GLN A 93 12.95 -13.35 -12.16
C GLN A 93 12.77 -12.99 -10.70
N LYS A 94 13.55 -12.04 -10.15
CA LYS A 94 13.44 -11.61 -8.75
C LYS A 94 12.12 -10.88 -8.48
N LEU A 95 11.63 -10.09 -9.43
CA LEU A 95 10.31 -9.46 -9.36
C LEU A 95 9.20 -10.52 -9.36
N ARG A 96 9.33 -11.56 -10.19
CA ARG A 96 8.37 -12.66 -10.23
C ARG A 96 8.37 -13.47 -8.93
N THR A 97 9.54 -13.83 -8.40
CA THR A 97 9.66 -14.50 -7.09
C THR A 97 9.04 -13.65 -5.97
N LEU A 98 9.30 -12.34 -5.96
CA LEU A 98 8.68 -11.42 -5.00
C LEU A 98 7.15 -11.38 -5.14
N ALA A 99 6.65 -11.26 -6.37
CA ALA A 99 5.22 -11.25 -6.67
C ALA A 99 4.54 -12.52 -6.17
N VAL A 100 5.07 -13.70 -6.51
CA VAL A 100 4.54 -15.00 -6.08
C VAL A 100 4.51 -15.08 -4.55
N ALA A 101 5.60 -14.71 -3.87
CA ALA A 101 5.67 -14.80 -2.42
C ALA A 101 4.61 -13.92 -1.72
N VAL A 102 4.46 -12.68 -2.18
CA VAL A 102 3.48 -11.73 -1.63
C VAL A 102 2.05 -12.17 -1.95
N GLU A 103 1.78 -12.59 -3.19
CA GLU A 103 0.46 -13.04 -3.60
C GLU A 103 0.06 -14.36 -2.92
N ASP A 104 1.00 -15.28 -2.70
CA ASP A 104 0.77 -16.51 -1.93
C ASP A 104 0.35 -16.19 -0.49
N GLU A 105 1.03 -15.24 0.15
CA GLU A 105 0.67 -14.77 1.49
C GLU A 105 -0.69 -14.08 1.50
N LYS A 106 -0.97 -13.22 0.52
CA LYS A 106 -2.27 -12.58 0.33
C LYS A 106 -3.38 -13.64 0.27
N VAL A 107 -3.25 -14.65 -0.59
CA VAL A 107 -4.25 -15.72 -0.71
C VAL A 107 -4.45 -16.42 0.64
N ARG A 108 -3.38 -16.80 1.34
CA ARG A 108 -3.52 -17.43 2.68
C ARG A 108 -4.30 -16.55 3.66
N ASN A 109 -4.04 -15.24 3.68
CA ASN A 109 -4.71 -14.30 4.58
C ASN A 109 -6.20 -14.12 4.22
N TYR A 110 -6.58 -14.27 2.95
CA TYR A 110 -7.98 -14.29 2.54
C TYR A 110 -8.78 -15.47 3.11
N LYS A 111 -8.13 -16.55 3.54
CA LYS A 111 -8.82 -17.77 4.04
C LYS A 111 -9.74 -17.49 5.22
N ALA A 112 -9.40 -16.53 6.08
CA ALA A 112 -10.22 -16.16 7.23
C ALA A 112 -11.42 -15.25 6.87
N ILE A 113 -11.41 -14.66 5.67
CA ILE A 113 -12.41 -13.68 5.22
C ILE A 113 -13.44 -14.36 4.30
N LEU A 114 -12.98 -15.32 3.50
CA LEU A 114 -13.76 -15.95 2.45
C LEU A 114 -14.48 -17.20 2.94
N THR A 115 -15.65 -17.46 2.33
CA THR A 115 -16.24 -18.80 2.41
C THR A 115 -15.35 -19.82 1.69
N PRO A 116 -15.49 -21.14 1.99
CA PRO A 116 -14.69 -22.17 1.32
C PRO A 116 -14.80 -22.14 -0.21
N ALA A 117 -15.98 -21.87 -0.76
CA ALA A 117 -16.21 -21.79 -2.21
C ALA A 117 -15.51 -20.56 -2.84
N GLN A 118 -15.58 -19.40 -2.19
CA GLN A 118 -14.86 -18.21 -2.61
C GLN A 118 -13.35 -18.42 -2.55
N TYR A 119 -12.85 -19.03 -1.47
CA TYR A 119 -11.43 -19.34 -1.31
C TYR A 119 -10.92 -20.29 -2.40
N THR A 120 -11.68 -21.33 -2.73
CA THR A 120 -11.35 -22.25 -3.83
C THR A 120 -11.27 -21.54 -5.17
N THR A 121 -12.19 -20.59 -5.41
CA THR A 121 -12.18 -19.75 -6.61
C THR A 121 -10.92 -18.87 -6.65
N LEU A 122 -10.57 -18.23 -5.52
CA LEU A 122 -9.37 -17.42 -5.40
C LEU A 122 -8.10 -18.24 -5.67
N VAL A 123 -7.95 -19.40 -5.04
CA VAL A 123 -6.78 -20.30 -5.25
C VAL A 123 -6.68 -20.74 -6.71
N THR A 124 -7.81 -21.06 -7.35
CA THR A 124 -7.84 -21.46 -8.76
C THR A 124 -7.37 -20.33 -9.68
N LEU A 125 -7.88 -19.12 -9.47
CA LEU A 125 -7.47 -17.94 -10.22
C LEU A 125 -6.00 -17.60 -9.98
N HIS A 126 -5.54 -17.72 -8.73
CA HIS A 126 -4.15 -17.49 -8.35
C HIS A 126 -3.19 -18.44 -9.06
N LYS A 127 -3.45 -19.75 -9.02
CA LYS A 127 -2.63 -20.77 -9.71
C LYS A 127 -2.62 -20.63 -11.23
N LYS A 128 -3.66 -20.04 -11.81
CA LYS A 128 -3.69 -19.72 -13.24
C LYS A 128 -2.67 -18.62 -13.61
N VAL A 129 -2.49 -17.64 -12.73
CA VAL A 129 -1.53 -16.54 -12.93
C VAL A 129 -0.12 -16.92 -12.45
N TYR A 130 -0.05 -17.71 -11.38
CA TYR A 130 1.17 -18.18 -10.73
C TYR A 130 1.17 -19.72 -10.63
N PRO A 131 1.47 -20.45 -11.73
CA PRO A 131 1.55 -21.90 -11.71
C PRO A 131 2.56 -22.46 -10.70
N GLU A 132 3.58 -21.66 -10.35
CA GLU A 132 4.61 -21.99 -9.35
C GLU A 132 4.18 -21.77 -7.89
N SER A 133 2.95 -21.28 -7.66
CA SER A 133 2.41 -20.98 -6.33
C SER A 133 2.32 -22.23 -5.44
N LYS A 134 2.50 -22.04 -4.13
CA LYS A 134 2.46 -23.11 -3.12
C LYS A 134 1.18 -23.13 -2.27
N VAL A 135 0.16 -22.35 -2.63
CA VAL A 135 -1.09 -22.23 -1.85
C VAL A 135 -2.10 -23.31 -2.16
#